data_AF-A0A6I4ZBN0-F1
#
_entry.id   AF-A0A6I4ZBN0-F1
#
_cell.length_a   1.000
_cell.length_b   1.000
_cell.length_c   1.000
_cell.angle_alpha   90.00
_cell.angle_beta   90.00
_cell.angle_gamma   90.00
#
_symmetry.space_group_name_H-M   'P 1'
#
loop_
_entity.id
_entity.type
_entity.pdbx_description
1 polymer ?
#
loop_
_entity_poly.entity_id
_entity_poly.type
_entity_poly.pdbx_seq_one_letter_code
_entity_poly.pdbx_strand_id
1 'polypeptide(L)'
;MWSAVEAKQVHIEGYDQDDLASVRKYEYIPLDTALWSLSHAAGMWYEAYEAAFDRETIFNHSERGPQTLSDIVQPAVHDAKHHEWDIRRSLAVQE
;
A
#
# COMPACT_ATOMS: atom_id res chain seq x y z
N MET A 1 36.92 -12.99 0.72
CA MET A 1 36.07 -13.08 -0.48
C MET A 1 34.65 -13.24 0.01
N TRP A 2 33.93 -12.14 0.24
CA TRP A 2 32.51 -12.22 0.58
C TRP A 2 31.75 -12.59 -0.69
N SER A 3 31.11 -13.74 -0.68
CA SER A 3 30.13 -14.12 -1.70
C SER A 3 29.01 -13.09 -1.64
N ALA A 4 28.76 -12.38 -2.73
CA ALA A 4 27.55 -11.60 -2.86
C ALA A 4 26.37 -12.58 -2.79
N VAL A 5 25.63 -12.55 -1.70
CA VAL A 5 24.33 -13.22 -1.64
C VAL A 5 23.46 -12.47 -2.65
N GLU A 6 23.00 -13.14 -3.69
CA GLU A 6 22.10 -12.54 -4.68
C GLU A 6 20.81 -12.17 -3.96
N ALA A 7 20.60 -10.87 -3.72
CA ALA A 7 19.36 -10.36 -3.17
C ALA A 7 18.19 -10.80 -4.07
N LYS A 8 17.15 -11.39 -3.49
CA LYS A 8 15.97 -11.83 -4.23
C LYS A 8 15.32 -10.60 -4.87
N GLN A 9 15.22 -10.59 -6.19
CA GLN A 9 14.60 -9.49 -6.93
C GLN A 9 13.17 -9.81 -7.32
N VAL A 10 12.26 -8.89 -7.04
CA VAL A 10 10.84 -8.97 -7.40
C VAL A 10 10.48 -7.74 -8.21
N HIS A 11 9.92 -7.93 -9.40
CA HIS A 11 9.43 -6.82 -10.22
C HIS A 11 8.01 -6.43 -9.80
N ILE A 12 7.78 -5.12 -9.67
CA ILE A 12 6.47 -4.54 -9.35
C ILE A 12 6.15 -3.48 -10.40
N GLU A 13 4.93 -3.55 -10.95
CA GLU A 13 4.42 -2.51 -11.84
C GLU A 13 3.66 -1.43 -11.08
N GLY A 14 3.77 -0.19 -11.56
CA GLY A 14 2.90 0.90 -11.14
C GLY A 14 1.47 0.72 -11.65
N TYR A 15 0.55 1.49 -11.08
CA TYR A 15 -0.80 1.62 -11.59
C TYR A 15 -1.32 3.04 -11.33
N ASP A 16 -2.23 3.50 -12.19
CA ASP A 16 -2.97 4.73 -11.98
C ASP A 16 -4.10 4.49 -10.97
N GLN A 17 -4.03 5.17 -9.83
CA GLN A 17 -4.97 5.02 -8.73
C GLN A 17 -6.37 5.54 -9.10
N ASP A 18 -6.44 6.62 -9.89
CA ASP A 18 -7.70 7.23 -10.31
C ASP A 18 -8.39 6.35 -11.36
N ASP A 19 -7.62 5.78 -12.30
CA ASP A 19 -8.15 4.82 -13.27
C ASP A 19 -8.65 3.55 -12.57
N LEU A 20 -7.89 3.01 -11.62
CA LEU A 20 -8.32 1.85 -10.84
C LEU A 20 -9.63 2.13 -10.09
N ALA A 21 -9.75 3.28 -9.43
CA ALA A 21 -10.96 3.68 -8.72
C ALA A 21 -12.16 3.82 -9.67
N SER A 22 -11.94 4.40 -10.86
CA SER A 22 -12.96 4.57 -11.90
C SER A 22 -13.46 3.24 -12.46
N VAL A 23 -12.54 2.31 -12.79
CA VAL A 23 -12.85 0.98 -13.31
C VAL A 23 -13.56 0.14 -12.25
N ARG A 24 -13.13 0.24 -10.99
CA ARG A 24 -13.74 -0.48 -9.87
C ARG A 24 -15.01 0.18 -9.33
N LYS A 25 -15.38 1.35 -9.84
CA LYS A 25 -16.63 2.04 -9.50
C LYS A 25 -16.73 2.33 -8.00
N TYR A 26 -15.61 2.76 -7.39
CA TYR A 26 -15.51 3.02 -5.95
C TYR A 26 -16.53 4.04 -5.45
N GLU A 27 -16.91 5.02 -6.28
CA GLU A 27 -17.96 6.01 -5.98
C GLU A 27 -19.34 5.41 -5.68
N TYR A 28 -19.62 4.17 -6.14
CA TYR A 28 -20.88 3.47 -5.90
C TYR A 28 -20.79 2.38 -4.83
N ILE A 29 -19.63 2.18 -4.21
CA ILE A 29 -19.48 1.18 -3.15
C ILE A 29 -20.04 1.77 -1.84
N PRO A 30 -21.00 1.10 -1.18
CA PRO A 30 -21.48 1.54 0.13
C PRO A 30 -20.35 1.62 1.15
N LEU A 31 -20.39 2.63 2.03
CA LEU A 31 -19.33 2.86 3.02
C LEU A 31 -19.02 1.62 3.87
N ASP A 32 -20.04 0.93 4.36
CA ASP A 32 -19.86 -0.27 5.18
C ASP A 32 -19.12 -1.38 4.43
N THR A 33 -19.42 -1.54 3.13
CA THR A 33 -18.72 -2.49 2.26
C THR A 33 -17.27 -2.08 2.04
N ALA A 34 -17.02 -0.78 1.84
CA ALA A 34 -15.66 -0.26 1.69
C ALA A 34 -14.83 -0.49 2.97
N LEU A 35 -15.40 -0.24 4.15
CA LEU A 35 -14.75 -0.49 5.44
C LEU A 35 -14.49 -1.98 5.69
N TRP A 36 -15.46 -2.84 5.37
CA TRP A 36 -15.27 -4.29 5.44
C TRP A 36 -14.12 -4.74 4.54
N SER A 37 -14.09 -4.27 3.29
CA SER A 37 -13.03 -4.59 2.34
C SER A 37 -11.67 -4.08 2.79
N LEU A 38 -11.60 -2.85 3.31
CA LEU A 38 -10.37 -2.27 3.83
C LEU A 38 -9.81 -3.09 5.00
N SER A 39 -10.66 -3.48 5.94
CA SER A 39 -10.24 -4.31 7.08
C SER A 39 -9.66 -5.66 6.63
N HIS A 40 -10.26 -6.30 5.62
CA HIS A 40 -9.76 -7.57 5.08
C HIS A 40 -8.43 -7.36 4.34
N ALA A 41 -8.37 -6.36 3.45
CA ALA A 41 -7.17 -6.05 2.69
C ALA A 41 -5.98 -5.71 3.60
N ALA A 42 -6.21 -4.92 4.66
CA ALA A 42 -5.17 -4.59 5.64
C ALA A 42 -4.65 -5.84 6.37
N GLY A 43 -5.54 -6.75 6.77
CA GLY A 43 -5.16 -8.02 7.39
C GLY A 43 -4.32 -8.89 6.45
N MET A 44 -4.80 -9.12 5.23
CA MET A 44 -4.08 -9.90 4.22
C MET A 44 -2.73 -9.28 3.85
N TRP A 45 -2.66 -7.96 3.77
CA TRP A 45 -1.42 -7.25 3.50
C TRP A 45 -0.42 -7.40 4.65
N TYR A 46 -0.88 -7.34 5.90
CA TYR A 46 -0.03 -7.57 7.07
C TYR A 46 0.52 -9.01 7.11
N GLU A 47 -0.32 -10.01 6.81
CA GLU A 47 0.12 -11.40 6.68
C GLU A 47 1.17 -11.57 5.58
N ALA A 48 0.97 -10.92 4.42
CA ALA A 48 1.94 -10.92 3.32
C ALA A 48 3.24 -10.22 3.71
N TYR A 49 3.17 -9.11 4.46
CA TYR A 49 4.34 -8.41 5.00
C TYR A 49 5.15 -9.30 5.94
N GLU A 50 4.51 -9.97 6.90
CA GLU A 50 5.17 -10.90 7.83
C GLU A 50 5.81 -12.08 7.07
N ALA A 51 5.13 -12.62 6.07
CA ALA A 51 5.66 -13.69 5.22
C ALA A 51 6.82 -13.24 4.33
N ALA A 52 6.82 -11.97 3.91
CA ALA A 52 7.86 -11.35 3.09
C ALA A 52 8.94 -10.64 3.92
N PHE A 53 8.94 -10.79 5.25
CA PHE A 53 9.92 -10.20 6.17
C PHE A 53 11.29 -10.89 6.06
N ASP A 54 11.81 -10.94 4.85
CA ASP A 54 13.19 -11.23 4.54
C ASP A 54 13.88 -9.90 4.22
N ARG A 55 14.92 -9.57 5.00
CA ARG A 55 15.65 -8.30 4.87
C ARG A 55 16.45 -8.22 3.56
N GLU A 56 16.53 -9.30 2.80
CA GLU A 56 17.35 -9.42 1.59
C GLU A 56 16.54 -9.36 0.28
N THR A 57 15.23 -9.10 0.34
CA THR A 57 14.41 -8.90 -0.87
C THR A 57 14.42 -7.45 -1.34
N ILE A 58 14.72 -7.24 -2.63
CA ILE A 58 14.64 -5.95 -3.32
C ILE A 58 13.49 -5.98 -4.31
N PHE A 59 12.59 -5.00 -4.18
CA PHE A 59 11.46 -4.81 -5.08
C PHE A 59 11.80 -3.75 -6.11
N ASN A 60 11.85 -4.11 -7.39
CA ASN A 60 12.14 -3.19 -8.48
C ASN A 60 10.82 -2.66 -9.05
N HIS A 61 10.43 -1.45 -8.62
CA HIS A 61 9.24 -0.77 -9.11
C HIS A 61 9.55 -0.03 -10.43
N SER A 62 8.70 -0.17 -11.44
CA SER A 62 8.96 0.41 -12.78
C SER A 62 9.15 1.93 -12.78
N GLU A 63 8.42 2.65 -11.94
CA GLU A 63 8.55 4.12 -11.80
C GLU A 63 9.47 4.60 -10.67
N ARG A 64 9.55 3.87 -9.55
CA ARG A 64 10.24 4.31 -8.32
C ARG A 64 11.64 3.71 -8.17
N GLY A 65 11.98 2.73 -9.00
CA GLY A 65 13.24 2.01 -8.92
C GLY A 65 13.28 0.98 -7.79
N PRO A 66 14.48 0.58 -7.35
CA PRO A 66 14.66 -0.40 -6.28
C PRO A 66 14.13 0.09 -4.94
N GLN A 67 13.37 -0.74 -4.25
CA GLN A 67 12.76 -0.47 -2.95
C GLN A 67 13.01 -1.65 -1.99
N THR A 68 13.35 -1.34 -0.75
CA THR A 68 13.31 -2.30 0.35
C THR A 68 11.86 -2.49 0.82
N LEU A 69 11.61 -3.52 1.63
CA LEU A 69 10.30 -3.70 2.26
C LEU A 69 9.89 -2.46 3.09
N SER A 70 10.84 -1.77 3.74
CA SER A 70 10.54 -0.54 4.49
C SER A 70 10.10 0.60 3.57
N ASP A 71 10.71 0.71 2.39
CA ASP A 71 10.37 1.77 1.42
C ASP A 71 8.95 1.59 0.84
N ILE A 72 8.44 0.35 0.85
CA ILE A 72 7.05 0.03 0.44
C ILE A 72 6.05 0.33 1.56
N VAL A 73 6.40 0.03 2.81
CA VAL A 73 5.49 0.18 3.96
C VAL A 73 5.26 1.63 4.35
N GLN A 74 6.31 2.46 4.34
CA GLN A 74 6.23 3.84 4.82
C GLN A 74 5.18 4.69 4.08
N PRO A 75 5.08 4.65 2.74
CA PRO A 75 4.02 5.34 2.01
C PRO A 75 2.62 4.90 2.43
N ALA A 76 2.36 3.60 2.61
CA ALA A 76 1.05 3.11 3.02
C ALA A 76 0.64 3.62 4.41
N VAL A 77 1.60 3.69 5.35
CA VAL A 77 1.37 4.26 6.69
C VAL A 77 1.08 5.76 6.60
N HIS A 78 1.85 6.48 5.77
CA HIS A 78 1.63 7.90 5.53
C HIS A 78 0.25 8.17 4.94
N ASP A 79 -0.15 7.45 3.89
CA ASP A 79 -1.44 7.63 3.21
C ASP A 79 -2.60 7.33 4.16
N ALA A 80 -2.52 6.26 4.96
CA ALA A 80 -3.53 5.95 5.97
C ALA A 80 -3.70 7.09 6.99
N LYS A 81 -2.59 7.68 7.45
CA LYS A 81 -2.63 8.80 8.39
C LYS A 81 -3.10 10.10 7.77
N HIS A 82 -2.67 10.38 6.55
CA HIS A 82 -3.09 11.54 5.78
C HIS A 82 -4.60 11.50 5.52
N HIS A 83 -5.15 10.36 5.09
CA HIS A 83 -6.58 10.21 4.83
C HIS A 83 -7.44 10.17 6.11
N GLU A 84 -6.95 9.55 7.19
CA GLU A 84 -7.61 9.66 8.50
C GLU A 84 -7.76 11.13 8.93
N TRP A 85 -6.69 11.91 8.76
CA TRP A 85 -6.71 13.34 9.05
C TRP A 85 -7.67 14.10 8.12
N ASP A 86 -7.69 13.78 6.82
CA ASP A 86 -8.60 14.37 5.83
C ASP A 86 -10.08 14.17 6.21
N ILE A 87 -10.45 12.98 6.64
CA ILE A 87 -11.82 12.67 7.09
C ILE A 87 -12.14 13.50 8.34
N ARG A 88 -11.27 13.47 9.35
CA ARG A 88 -11.48 14.18 10.61
C ARG A 88 -11.65 15.68 10.40
N ARG A 89 -10.79 16.31 9.59
CA ARG A 89 -10.89 17.76 9.31
C ARG A 89 -12.15 18.10 8.52
N SER A 90 -12.57 17.24 7.58
CA SER A 90 -13.80 17.46 6.81
C SER A 90 -15.05 17.41 7.68
N LEU A 91 -15.07 16.53 8.69
CA LEU A 91 -16.15 16.47 9.68
C LEU A 91 -16.12 17.66 10.64
N ALA A 92 -14.94 18.15 11.02
CA ALA A 92 -14.79 19.28 11.95
C ALA A 92 -15.18 20.64 11.35
N VAL A 93 -15.23 20.77 10.01
CA VAL A 93 -15.62 22.02 9.31
C VAL A 93 -17.15 22.15 9.17
N GLN A 94 -17.94 21.18 9.65
CA GLN A 94 -19.40 21.17 9.55
C GLN A 94 -20.14 21.76 10.77
N GLU A 95 -19.44 22.44 11.70
CA GLU A 95 -20.00 23.25 12.79
C GLU A 95 -19.88 24.77 12.50
#